data_AF-A0AB39R024-F1
#
_entry.id   AF-A0AB39R024-F1
#
_cell.length_a   1.000
_cell.length_b   1.000
_cell.length_c   1.000
_cell.angle_alpha   90.00
_cell.angle_beta   90.00
_cell.angle_gamma   90.00
#
_symmetry.space_group_name_H-M   'P 1'
#
loop_
_entity.id
_entity.type
_entity.pdbx_description
1 polymer ?
#
loop_
_entity_poly.entity_id
_entity_poly.type
_entity_poly.pdbx_seq_one_letter_code
_entity_poly.pdbx_strand_id
1 'polypeptide(L)' 'MVDTTAIDLFLGLDLGKEFHHAHGRTEDGRAAHDKRLPNTEPTLLELFSKLWRSPARFW' A
#
# COMPACT_ATOMS: atom_id res chain seq x y z
N MET A 1 18.20 13.68 -6.59
CA MET A 1 16.77 13.42 -6.31
C MET A 1 16.39 12.18 -7.07
N VAL A 2 15.71 11.21 -6.44
CA VAL A 2 15.24 10.00 -7.13
C VAL A 2 14.03 10.36 -7.97
N ASP A 3 14.00 9.93 -9.23
CA ASP A 3 12.82 10.08 -10.07
C ASP A 3 11.76 9.07 -9.61
N THR A 4 10.60 9.59 -9.20
CA THR A 4 9.46 8.80 -8.72
C THR A 4 8.22 9.00 -9.58
N THR A 5 8.35 9.61 -10.75
CA THR A 5 7.22 9.96 -11.63
C THR A 5 6.45 8.75 -12.16
N ALA A 6 7.06 7.56 -12.12
CA ALA A 6 6.42 6.30 -12.50
C ALA A 6 5.91 5.47 -11.29
N ILE A 7 5.88 6.05 -10.08
CA ILE A 7 5.46 5.34 -8.86
C ILE A 7 4.00 5.70 -8.54
N ASP A 8 3.09 4.76 -8.74
CA ASP A 8 1.66 4.96 -8.47
C ASP A 8 1.30 4.92 -6.96
N LEU A 9 2.12 4.22 -6.15
CA LEU A 9 1.87 3.96 -4.74
C LEU A 9 3.17 3.90 -3.93
N PHE A 10 3.22 4.68 -2.86
CA PHE A 10 4.23 4.58 -1.81
C PHE A 10 3.66 3.80 -0.63
N LEU A 11 4.36 2.77 -0.17
CA LEU A 11 3.91 1.90 0.92
C LEU A 11 4.94 1.86 2.05
N GLY A 12 4.59 2.40 3.21
CA GLY A 12 5.33 2.22 4.46
C GLY A 12 4.83 0.99 5.20
N LEU A 13 5.75 0.12 5.62
CA LEU A 13 5.46 -1.10 6.38
C LEU A 13 6.02 -0.95 7.79
N ASP A 14 5.15 -1.12 8.79
CA ASP A 14 5.52 -1.24 10.20
C ASP A 14 5.36 -2.70 10.61
N LEU A 15 6.49 -3.38 10.83
CA LEU A 15 6.53 -4.80 11.13
C LEU A 15 6.80 -5.01 12.63
N GLY A 16 5.72 -5.12 13.41
CA GLY A 16 5.79 -5.50 14.82
C GLY A 16 5.89 -7.02 15.03
N LYS A 17 6.13 -7.43 16.28
CA LYS A 17 6.19 -8.87 16.65
C LYS A 17 4.82 -9.56 16.57
N GLU A 18 3.77 -8.84 16.95
CA GLU A 18 2.40 -9.38 17.06
C GLU A 18 1.47 -8.86 15.96
N PHE A 19 1.70 -7.61 15.52
CA PHE A 19 0.87 -6.95 14.52
C PHE A 19 1.76 -6.23 13.51
N HIS A 20 1.35 -6.28 12.27
CA HIS A 20 1.93 -5.50 11.19
C HIS A 20 0.93 -4.44 10.74
N HIS A 21 1.42 -3.27 10.36
CA HIS A 21 0.61 -2.17 9.87
C HIS A 21 1.21 -1.62 8.58
N ALA A 22 0.35 -1.13 7.69
CA ALA A 22 0.82 -0.45 6.48
C ALA A 22 0.14 0.90 6.32
N HIS A 23 0.92 1.85 5.80
CA HIS A 23 0.42 3.15 5.38
C HIS A 23 0.80 3.37 3.91
N GLY A 24 -0.21 3.37 3.04
CA GLY A 24 -0.09 3.49 1.60
C GLY A 24 -0.64 4.82 1.10
N ARG A 25 0.14 5.55 0.31
CA ARG A 25 -0.25 6.82 -0.33
C ARG A 25 -0.07 6.76 -1.84
N THR A 26 -1.03 7.28 -2.60
CA THR A 26 -0.89 7.51 -4.05
C THR A 26 0.14 8.61 -4.35
N GLU A 27 0.51 8.78 -5.61
CA GLU A 27 1.44 9.85 -6.04
C GLU A 27 1.00 11.26 -5.58
N ASP A 28 -0.32 11.51 -5.58
CA ASP A 28 -0.92 12.79 -5.20
C ASP A 28 -1.16 12.91 -3.67
N GLY A 29 -0.70 11.92 -2.90
CA GLY A 29 -0.72 11.93 -1.44
C GLY A 29 -2.04 11.47 -0.79
N ARG A 30 -3.00 10.94 -1.56
CA ARG A 30 -4.24 10.37 -0.99
C ARG A 30 -3.96 9.05 -0.28
N ALA A 31 -4.71 8.78 0.78
CA ALA A 31 -4.60 7.51 1.51
C ALA A 31 -5.22 6.36 0.70
N ALA A 32 -4.39 5.40 0.28
CA ALA A 32 -4.83 4.15 -0.34
C ALA A 32 -4.95 3.02 0.70
N HIS A 33 -4.14 3.07 1.75
CA HIS A 33 -4.17 2.10 2.84
C HIS A 33 -3.70 2.76 4.15
N ASP A 34 -4.38 2.48 5.25
CA ASP A 34 -3.97 2.93 6.58
C ASP A 34 -4.60 2.00 7.62
N LYS A 35 -4.11 0.76 7.67
CA LYS A 35 -4.67 -0.28 8.54
C LYS A 35 -3.65 -1.40 8.78
N ARG A 36 -4.00 -2.29 9.71
CA ARG A 36 -3.25 -3.52 9.98
C ARG A 36 -3.18 -4.39 8.74
N LEU A 37 -2.01 -4.98 8.53
CA LEU A 37 -1.81 -6.02 7.53
C LEU A 37 -2.36 -7.35 8.07
N PRO A 38 -2.87 -8.21 7.18
CA PRO A 38 -3.18 -9.57 7.55
C PRO A 38 -1.89 -10.39 7.72
N ASN A 39 -1.98 -11.47 8.50
CA ASN A 39 -0.80 -12.25 8.92
C ASN A 39 -0.53 -13.50 8.08
N THR A 40 -1.18 -13.68 6.92
CA THR A 40 -0.93 -14.82 6.03
C THR A 40 -0.51 -14.35 4.64
N GLU A 41 0.42 -15.07 4.03
CA GLU A 41 0.90 -14.76 2.67
C GLU A 41 -0.23 -14.64 1.63
N PRO A 42 -1.24 -15.55 1.56
CA PRO A 42 -2.29 -15.43 0.57
C PRO A 42 -3.13 -14.16 0.71
N THR A 43 -3.37 -13.72 1.94
CA THR A 43 -4.17 -12.52 2.22
C THR A 43 -3.38 -11.24 2.02
N LEU A 44 -2.06 -11.27 2.27
CA LEU A 44 -1.14 -10.19 1.88
C LEU A 44 -1.09 -10.03 0.36
N LEU A 45 -0.97 -11.13 -0.37
CA LEU A 45 -0.97 -11.11 -1.84
C LEU A 45 -2.27 -10.52 -2.40
N GLU A 46 -3.42 -10.91 -1.84
CA GLU A 46 -4.72 -10.35 -2.22
C GLU A 46 -4.78 -8.84 -1.95
N LEU A 47 -4.33 -8.40 -0.76
CA LEU A 47 -4.28 -6.99 -0.40
C LEU A 47 -3.42 -6.19 -1.38
N PHE A 48 -2.20 -6.64 -1.64
CA PHE A 48 -1.28 -5.93 -2.54
C PHE A 48 -1.78 -5.94 -3.98
N SER A 49 -2.42 -7.02 -4.43
CA SER A 49 -3.07 -7.07 -5.74
C SER A 49 -4.20 -6.03 -5.86
N LYS A 50 -4.98 -5.80 -4.80
CA LYS A 50 -6.02 -4.76 -4.75
C LYS A 50 -5.41 -3.35 -4.76
N LEU A 51 -4.34 -3.14 -4.00
CA LEU A 51 -3.65 -1.85 -3.97
C LEU A 51 -3.00 -1.52 -5.32
N TRP A 52 -2.44 -2.52 -6.01
CA TRP A 52 -1.89 -2.37 -7.36
C TRP A 52 -2.96 -2.12 -8.42
N ARG A 53 -4.11 -2.81 -8.33
CA ARG A 53 -5.20 -2.71 -9.31
C ARG A 53 -6.15 -1.54 -9.06
N SER A 54 -5.92 -0.71 -8.06
CA SER A 54 -6.75 0.47 -7.85
C SER A 54 -6.38 1.50 -8.94
N PRO A 55 -7.26 1.77 -9.92
CA PRO A 55 -6.96 2.79 -10.89
C PRO A 55 -7.00 4.12 -10.14
N ALA A 56 -5.85 4.78 -9.97
CA ALA A 56 -5.76 6.17 -9.53
C ALA A 56 -6.42 7.16 -10.51
N ARG A 57 -7.28 6.69 -11.41
CA ARG A 57 -7.91 7.44 -12.50
C ARG A 57 -9.42 7.23 -12.55
N PHE A 58 -10.14 7.27 -11.42
CA PHE A 58 -11.61 7.50 -11.41
C PHE A 58 -12.08 7.94 -10.02
N TRP A 59 -11.59 9.06 -9.50
CA TRP A 59 -12.30 9.98 -8.56
C TRP A 59 -11.61 11.35 -8.59
#